data_AF-A0A8J6UMS6-F1
#
_entry.id   AF-A0A8J6UMS6-F1
#
_cell.length_a   1.000
_cell.length_b   1.000
_cell.length_c   1.000
_cell.angle_alpha   90.00
_cell.angle_beta   90.00
_cell.angle_gamma   90.00
#
_symmetry.space_group_name_H-M   'P 1'
#
loop_
_entity.id
_entity.type
_entity.pdbx_description
1 polymer ?
#
loop_
_entity_poly.entity_id
_entity_poly.type
_entity_poly.pdbx_seq_one_letter_code
_entity_poly.pdbx_strand_id
1 'polypeptide(L)'
;MLLSRRQLLQLTAAGAAGGGLSLLGLGQAPSAAAPGRRPDLRLGLISDLNSSYGSTTYIPQVSQGLKQLLALQPALVVCAGDMVAGQKPGLSAAQLDAMWEGFARTVLAPVRQAGLPFLPAVGNHDGSPGYDADRAAVRRFWTPRRQALGLRFVDVADFPFHYSALQNDVFWLVWDASSGRIPASQLSWARQQLASPEAQQARLRLVVGHLPLVGVSQGRDRAGETLDQAAAVQSLLEQGRVQAYISGHQHAWFPARRGQLDLIQLGAMGSGPRRLLQGDIPPQQTYTTLDINWQDNSLVETTFAVASGQPVAWSRLPASLMGRAGGLNRNVQERSIRR
;
A
#
# COMPACT_ATOMS: atom_id res chain seq x y z
N MET A 1 -54.52 33.09 41.81
CA MET A 1 -53.24 32.80 42.51
C MET A 1 -52.12 33.57 41.80
N LEU A 2 -51.09 33.99 42.52
CA LEU A 2 -50.43 35.29 42.26
C LEU A 2 -49.33 35.30 41.17
N LEU A 3 -49.32 36.42 40.46
CA LEU A 3 -48.31 36.99 39.54
C LEU A 3 -47.00 37.35 40.30
N SER A 4 -45.87 37.76 39.71
CA SER A 4 -45.20 37.59 38.39
C SER A 4 -43.85 38.35 38.40
N ARG A 5 -43.04 38.20 37.35
CA ARG A 5 -42.07 39.20 36.79
C ARG A 5 -40.81 39.62 37.58
N ARG A 6 -39.69 39.50 36.84
CA ARG A 6 -38.59 40.47 36.61
C ARG A 6 -37.65 40.89 37.76
N GLN A 7 -36.37 40.57 37.52
CA GLN A 7 -35.19 41.46 37.60
C GLN A 7 -35.09 42.49 38.74
N LEU A 8 -34.11 42.29 39.63
CA LEU A 8 -33.47 43.39 40.35
C LEU A 8 -31.97 43.10 40.59
N LEU A 9 -31.12 43.94 39.97
CA LEU A 9 -29.91 44.62 40.49
C LEU A 9 -29.01 43.84 41.49
N GLN A 10 -27.77 43.48 41.15
CA GLN A 10 -26.52 44.30 41.04
C GLN A 10 -25.79 44.55 42.39
N LEU A 11 -24.46 44.23 42.42
CA LEU A 11 -23.29 44.99 42.96
C LEU A 11 -23.43 45.66 44.36
N THR A 12 -22.51 45.73 45.34
CA THR A 12 -21.05 45.44 45.59
C THR A 12 -20.78 45.88 47.07
N ALA A 13 -19.71 45.57 47.83
CA ALA A 13 -18.57 44.64 47.77
C ALA A 13 -17.80 44.68 49.13
N ALA A 14 -16.68 43.94 49.23
CA ALA A 14 -15.59 44.05 50.22
C ALA A 14 -15.79 43.54 51.67
N GLY A 15 -14.72 42.95 52.24
CA GLY A 15 -14.63 42.41 53.61
C GLY A 15 -14.25 40.92 53.67
N ALA A 16 -13.08 40.49 53.20
CA ALA A 16 -11.76 40.50 53.87
C ALA A 16 -11.41 39.21 54.64
N ALA A 17 -10.25 38.62 54.27
CA ALA A 17 -9.42 37.65 54.99
C ALA A 17 -10.01 36.29 55.45
N GLY A 18 -9.53 35.21 54.81
CA GLY A 18 -9.63 33.83 55.28
C GLY A 18 -8.80 32.90 54.40
N GLY A 19 -7.68 32.36 54.92
CA GLY A 19 -6.70 31.65 54.11
C GLY A 19 -7.17 30.28 53.60
N GLY A 20 -6.86 29.97 52.34
CA GLY A 20 -7.19 28.68 51.71
C GLY A 20 -6.39 28.46 50.43
N LEU A 21 -5.18 27.90 50.56
CA LEU A 21 -4.34 27.47 49.44
C LEU A 21 -5.06 26.35 48.66
N SER A 22 -5.68 26.70 47.54
CA SER A 22 -6.15 25.74 46.54
C SER A 22 -5.34 25.93 45.26
N LEU A 23 -4.31 25.11 45.08
CA LEU A 23 -3.59 24.94 43.83
C LEU A 23 -4.54 24.29 42.81
N LEU A 24 -5.37 25.11 42.17
CA LEU A 24 -6.11 24.72 40.99
C LEU A 24 -5.11 24.43 39.88
N GLY A 25 -4.85 23.14 39.67
CA GLY A 25 -4.05 22.67 38.54
C GLY A 25 -4.69 23.15 37.25
N LEU A 26 -4.06 24.15 36.63
CA LEU A 26 -4.28 24.48 35.22
C LEU A 26 -3.86 23.25 34.42
N GLY A 27 -4.84 22.37 34.16
CA GLY A 27 -4.66 21.25 33.26
C GLY A 27 -4.17 21.79 31.93
N GLN A 28 -2.92 21.47 31.59
CA GLN A 28 -2.40 21.75 30.25
C GLN A 28 -3.37 21.09 29.28
N ALA A 29 -4.05 21.91 28.47
CA ALA A 29 -4.72 21.39 27.28
C ALA A 29 -3.67 20.56 26.51
N PRO A 30 -4.01 19.35 26.04
CA PRO A 30 -3.05 18.52 25.33
C PRO A 30 -2.47 19.35 24.19
N SER A 31 -1.15 19.57 24.25
CA SER A 31 -0.43 20.39 23.28
C SER A 31 -0.83 19.91 21.89
N ALA A 32 -1.47 20.77 21.10
CA ALA A 32 -1.82 20.44 19.74
C ALA A 32 -0.53 20.07 19.04
N ALA A 33 -0.38 18.77 18.72
CA ALA A 33 0.85 18.23 18.18
C ALA A 33 1.27 19.12 17.00
N ALA A 34 2.48 19.67 17.06
CA ALA A 34 2.99 20.56 16.03
C ALA A 34 2.73 19.91 14.67
N PRO A 35 2.13 20.62 13.70
CA PRO A 35 1.63 20.00 12.48
C PRO A 35 2.76 19.22 11.84
N GLY A 36 2.60 17.88 11.85
CA GLY A 36 3.69 16.96 11.58
C GLY A 36 4.40 17.35 10.30
N ARG A 37 5.73 17.49 10.37
CA ARG A 37 6.56 17.91 9.24
C ARG A 37 6.15 17.10 8.01
N ARG A 38 5.75 17.79 6.94
CA ARG A 38 5.40 17.11 5.69
C ARG A 38 6.60 16.29 5.23
N PRO A 39 6.41 15.01 4.83
CA PRO A 39 7.52 14.20 4.38
C PRO A 39 8.11 14.76 3.09
N ASP A 40 9.41 14.52 2.88
CA ASP A 40 10.09 14.97 1.67
C ASP A 40 9.55 14.24 0.42
N LEU A 41 9.04 13.02 0.58
CA LEU A 41 8.33 12.25 -0.44
C LEU A 41 7.22 11.39 0.21
N ARG A 42 6.00 11.43 -0.34
CA ARG A 42 4.91 10.50 0.00
C ARG A 42 4.56 9.62 -1.19
N LEU A 43 4.46 8.32 -0.96
CA LEU A 43 4.03 7.31 -1.92
C LEU A 43 2.66 6.77 -1.51
N GLY A 44 1.75 6.59 -2.46
CA GLY A 44 0.47 5.92 -2.23
C GLY A 44 0.52 4.48 -2.70
N LEU A 45 0.17 3.52 -1.85
CA LEU A 45 0.23 2.09 -2.14
C LEU A 45 -1.18 1.48 -2.06
N ILE A 46 -1.61 0.81 -3.12
CA ILE A 46 -2.91 0.15 -3.26
C ILE A 46 -2.73 -1.26 -3.85
N SER A 47 -3.68 -2.16 -3.61
CA SER A 47 -3.66 -3.53 -4.16
C SER A 47 -5.03 -4.18 -4.06
N ASP A 48 -5.22 -5.27 -4.83
CA ASP A 48 -6.37 -6.16 -4.76
C ASP A 48 -7.68 -5.35 -4.84
N LEU A 49 -7.78 -4.57 -5.92
CA LEU A 49 -8.83 -3.60 -6.17
C LEU A 49 -10.10 -4.28 -6.68
N ASN A 50 -9.94 -5.45 -7.28
CA ASN A 50 -10.96 -6.12 -8.08
C ASN A 50 -12.21 -6.55 -7.29
N SER A 51 -13.23 -6.96 -8.06
CA SER A 51 -14.49 -7.51 -7.55
C SER A 51 -14.63 -8.96 -8.03
N SER A 52 -15.85 -9.49 -8.20
CA SER A 52 -16.04 -10.84 -8.72
C SER A 52 -15.47 -11.03 -10.13
N TYR A 53 -15.10 -12.27 -10.46
CA TYR A 53 -14.61 -12.67 -11.78
C TYR A 53 -15.47 -12.16 -12.95
N GLY A 54 -14.84 -11.47 -13.90
CA GLY A 54 -15.50 -10.85 -15.05
C GLY A 54 -16.14 -9.47 -14.77
N SER A 55 -16.00 -8.91 -13.56
CA SER A 55 -16.61 -7.61 -13.23
C SER A 55 -15.94 -6.46 -13.98
N THR A 56 -16.76 -5.62 -14.60
CA THR A 56 -16.37 -4.35 -15.24
C THR A 56 -16.58 -3.13 -14.32
N THR A 57 -16.97 -3.38 -13.06
CA THR A 57 -17.27 -2.37 -12.04
C THR A 57 -16.63 -2.74 -10.70
N TYR A 58 -16.57 -1.76 -9.79
CA TYR A 58 -15.92 -1.85 -8.49
C TYR A 58 -16.89 -1.50 -7.37
N ILE A 59 -16.65 -2.06 -6.18
CA ILE A 59 -17.35 -1.63 -4.97
C ILE A 59 -17.04 -0.15 -4.65
N PRO A 60 -17.97 0.61 -4.05
CA PRO A 60 -17.77 2.05 -3.77
C PRO A 60 -16.51 2.38 -2.96
N GLN A 61 -16.07 1.45 -2.11
CA GLN A 61 -14.87 1.55 -1.29
C GLN A 61 -13.59 1.80 -2.12
N VAL A 62 -13.51 1.33 -3.37
CA VAL A 62 -12.34 1.57 -4.23
C VAL A 62 -12.26 3.04 -4.62
N SER A 63 -13.38 3.64 -5.04
CA SER A 63 -13.44 5.08 -5.35
C SER A 63 -13.27 5.95 -4.10
N GLN A 64 -13.83 5.51 -2.96
CA GLN A 64 -13.68 6.20 -1.67
C GLN A 64 -12.22 6.18 -1.19
N GLY A 65 -11.59 5.02 -1.15
CA GLY A 65 -10.20 4.82 -0.73
C GLY A 65 -9.22 5.56 -1.62
N LEU A 66 -9.43 5.52 -2.95
CA LEU A 66 -8.64 6.30 -3.88
C LEU A 66 -8.78 7.81 -3.66
N LYS A 67 -10.01 8.32 -3.47
CA LYS A 67 -10.23 9.75 -3.17
C LYS A 67 -9.55 10.17 -1.86
N GLN A 68 -9.64 9.34 -0.82
CA GLN A 68 -8.96 9.58 0.46
C GLN A 68 -7.44 9.59 0.29
N LEU A 69 -6.87 8.62 -0.45
CA LEU A 69 -5.44 8.57 -0.74
C LEU A 69 -4.96 9.78 -1.55
N LEU A 70 -5.68 10.19 -2.60
CA LEU A 70 -5.33 11.36 -3.41
C LEU A 70 -5.36 12.66 -2.58
N ALA A 71 -6.27 12.76 -1.60
CA ALA A 71 -6.32 13.89 -0.67
C ALA A 71 -5.09 13.97 0.26
N LEU A 72 -4.35 12.88 0.46
CA LEU A 72 -3.07 12.88 1.18
C LEU A 72 -1.88 13.37 0.33
N GLN A 73 -2.13 13.74 -0.94
CA GLN A 73 -1.15 14.28 -1.91
C GLN A 73 0.11 13.40 -2.10
N PRO A 74 -0.02 12.09 -2.44
CA PRO A 74 1.13 11.28 -2.82
C PRO A 74 1.74 11.78 -4.14
N ALA A 75 3.07 11.65 -4.28
CA ALA A 75 3.79 12.03 -5.50
C ALA A 75 3.88 10.88 -6.55
N LEU A 76 3.40 9.70 -6.19
CA LEU A 76 3.30 8.50 -7.04
C LEU A 76 2.26 7.56 -6.41
N VAL A 77 1.41 6.95 -7.24
CA VAL A 77 0.53 5.84 -6.82
C VAL A 77 1.08 4.51 -7.38
N VAL A 78 1.27 3.53 -6.51
CA VAL A 78 1.74 2.17 -6.82
C VAL A 78 0.58 1.20 -6.62
N CYS A 79 0.33 0.33 -7.60
CA CYS A 79 -0.63 -0.76 -7.48
C CYS A 79 0.08 -2.12 -7.53
N ALA A 80 0.00 -2.89 -6.46
CA ALA A 80 0.68 -4.20 -6.34
C ALA A 80 -0.09 -5.37 -6.99
N GLY A 81 -0.89 -5.10 -8.03
CA GLY A 81 -1.66 -6.10 -8.78
C GLY A 81 -3.11 -6.32 -8.32
N ASP A 82 -3.79 -7.22 -9.03
CA ASP A 82 -5.21 -7.57 -8.92
C ASP A 82 -6.12 -6.34 -9.07
N MET A 83 -5.86 -5.63 -10.16
CA MET A 83 -6.64 -4.49 -10.64
C MET A 83 -7.96 -4.95 -11.26
N VAL A 84 -7.97 -6.07 -11.99
CA VAL A 84 -9.16 -6.71 -12.57
C VAL A 84 -9.33 -8.14 -12.05
N ALA A 85 -10.49 -8.76 -12.31
CA ALA A 85 -10.79 -10.14 -11.91
C ALA A 85 -10.91 -11.06 -13.14
N GLY A 86 -9.80 -11.34 -13.79
CA GLY A 86 -9.64 -12.34 -14.85
C GLY A 86 -9.60 -13.77 -14.33
N GLN A 87 -8.85 -14.66 -14.97
CA GLN A 87 -8.74 -16.08 -14.62
C GLN A 87 -10.06 -16.87 -14.64
N LYS A 88 -11.05 -16.42 -15.43
CA LYS A 88 -12.32 -17.15 -15.61
C LYS A 88 -12.40 -17.75 -17.02
N PRO A 89 -12.52 -19.09 -17.14
CA PRO A 89 -12.72 -19.74 -18.44
C PRO A 89 -13.92 -19.15 -19.21
N GLY A 90 -13.75 -18.97 -20.51
CA GLY A 90 -14.79 -18.46 -21.40
C GLY A 90 -14.96 -16.93 -21.45
N LEU A 91 -14.11 -16.14 -20.76
CA LEU A 91 -14.05 -14.70 -21.01
C LEU A 91 -13.49 -14.40 -22.41
N SER A 92 -14.27 -13.67 -23.20
CA SER A 92 -13.84 -13.16 -24.51
C SER A 92 -12.88 -11.97 -24.36
N ALA A 93 -12.11 -11.68 -25.42
CA ALA A 93 -11.22 -10.51 -25.47
C ALA A 93 -11.97 -9.19 -25.17
N ALA A 94 -13.18 -9.02 -25.71
CA ALA A 94 -14.01 -7.84 -25.46
C ALA A 94 -14.47 -7.71 -24.00
N GLN A 95 -14.75 -8.83 -23.31
CA GLN A 95 -15.07 -8.81 -21.87
C GLN A 95 -13.84 -8.44 -21.03
N LEU A 96 -12.67 -9.01 -21.34
CA LEU A 96 -11.41 -8.66 -20.68
C LEU A 96 -11.06 -7.17 -20.89
N ASP A 97 -11.20 -6.68 -22.12
CA ASP A 97 -10.96 -5.26 -22.44
C ASP A 97 -11.97 -4.36 -21.69
N ALA A 98 -13.24 -4.76 -21.58
CA ALA A 98 -14.24 -4.02 -20.80
C ALA A 98 -13.95 -3.99 -19.29
N MET A 99 -13.30 -5.03 -18.73
CA MET A 99 -12.82 -5.04 -17.34
C MET A 99 -11.68 -4.04 -17.15
N TRP A 100 -10.70 -4.05 -18.06
CA TRP A 100 -9.58 -3.11 -18.05
C TRP A 100 -10.02 -1.65 -18.26
N GLU A 101 -11.01 -1.38 -19.10
CA GLU A 101 -11.61 -0.04 -19.20
C GLU A 101 -12.45 0.32 -17.96
N GLY A 102 -13.00 -0.66 -17.25
CA GLY A 102 -13.57 -0.48 -15.91
C GLY A 102 -12.53 0.04 -14.91
N PHE A 103 -11.37 -0.63 -14.85
CA PHE A 103 -10.22 -0.17 -14.08
C PHE A 103 -9.78 1.24 -14.50
N ALA A 104 -9.70 1.49 -15.81
CA ALA A 104 -9.26 2.77 -16.36
C ALA A 104 -10.13 3.94 -15.89
N ARG A 105 -11.46 3.80 -15.97
CA ARG A 105 -12.41 4.83 -15.51
C ARG A 105 -12.39 5.03 -14.00
N THR A 106 -12.27 3.94 -13.24
CA THR A 106 -12.44 3.97 -11.77
C THR A 106 -11.18 4.42 -11.04
N VAL A 107 -9.98 4.09 -11.57
CA VAL A 107 -8.71 4.25 -10.86
C VAL A 107 -7.69 5.05 -11.66
N LEU A 108 -7.33 4.59 -12.86
CA LEU A 108 -6.24 5.20 -13.63
C LEU A 108 -6.56 6.63 -14.08
N ALA A 109 -7.79 6.90 -14.51
CA ALA A 109 -8.21 8.23 -14.95
C ALA A 109 -8.22 9.25 -13.80
N PRO A 110 -8.82 8.99 -12.61
CA PRO A 110 -8.68 9.88 -11.45
C PRO A 110 -7.23 10.17 -11.03
N VAL A 111 -6.34 9.17 -11.01
CA VAL A 111 -4.91 9.38 -10.70
C VAL A 111 -4.25 10.31 -11.73
N ARG A 112 -4.49 10.08 -13.03
CA ARG A 112 -3.94 10.91 -14.11
C ARG A 112 -4.56 12.32 -14.14
N GLN A 113 -5.83 12.48 -13.78
CA GLN A 113 -6.49 13.78 -13.63
C GLN A 113 -5.93 14.58 -12.45
N ALA A 114 -5.47 13.91 -11.39
CA ALA A 114 -4.69 14.52 -10.31
C ALA A 114 -3.23 14.84 -10.71
N GLY A 115 -2.82 14.59 -11.96
CA GLY A 115 -1.47 14.84 -12.47
C GLY A 115 -0.41 13.88 -11.94
N LEU A 116 -0.80 12.76 -11.31
CA LEU A 116 0.12 11.86 -10.63
C LEU A 116 0.63 10.72 -11.53
N PRO A 117 1.90 10.32 -11.40
CA PRO A 117 2.39 9.07 -11.95
C PRO A 117 1.70 7.83 -11.36
N PHE A 118 1.65 6.74 -12.14
CA PHE A 118 1.07 5.46 -11.72
C PHE A 118 1.98 4.27 -12.08
N LEU A 119 2.29 3.43 -11.10
CA LEU A 119 3.18 2.27 -11.23
C LEU A 119 2.40 0.95 -11.01
N PRO A 120 2.03 0.24 -12.09
CA PRO A 120 1.35 -1.06 -12.00
C PRO A 120 2.33 -2.23 -11.86
N ALA A 121 2.06 -3.15 -10.93
CA ALA A 121 2.47 -4.56 -11.03
C ALA A 121 1.28 -5.41 -11.51
N VAL A 122 1.55 -6.59 -12.07
CA VAL A 122 0.51 -7.53 -12.54
C VAL A 122 0.22 -8.56 -11.45
N GLY A 123 -1.05 -8.71 -11.08
CA GLY A 123 -1.53 -9.74 -10.16
C GLY A 123 -1.98 -11.02 -10.84
N ASN A 124 -2.29 -12.06 -10.05
CA ASN A 124 -2.72 -13.34 -10.61
C ASN A 124 -4.06 -13.20 -11.34
N HIS A 125 -4.99 -12.42 -10.79
CA HIS A 125 -6.28 -12.15 -11.41
C HIS A 125 -6.18 -11.18 -12.58
N ASP A 126 -5.08 -10.41 -12.71
CA ASP A 126 -4.84 -9.58 -13.90
C ASP A 126 -4.36 -10.41 -15.11
N GLY A 127 -3.46 -11.38 -14.89
CA GLY A 127 -2.84 -12.14 -15.97
C GLY A 127 -1.76 -13.13 -15.53
N SER A 128 -2.11 -14.08 -14.65
CA SER A 128 -1.22 -15.20 -14.30
C SER A 128 -0.78 -16.02 -15.53
N PRO A 129 0.44 -16.59 -15.56
CA PRO A 129 0.81 -17.67 -16.49
C PRO A 129 -0.26 -18.76 -16.59
N GLY A 130 -0.48 -19.28 -17.81
CA GLY A 130 -1.55 -20.23 -18.12
C GLY A 130 -2.89 -19.59 -18.49
N TYR A 131 -3.04 -18.27 -18.36
CA TYR A 131 -4.21 -17.49 -18.77
C TYR A 131 -3.84 -16.53 -19.91
N ASP A 132 -3.61 -17.08 -21.11
CA ASP A 132 -3.04 -16.32 -22.23
C ASP A 132 -3.95 -15.19 -22.74
N ALA A 133 -5.28 -15.35 -22.65
CA ALA A 133 -6.23 -14.31 -23.01
C ALA A 133 -6.12 -13.08 -22.09
N ASP A 134 -6.02 -13.32 -20.78
CA ASP A 134 -5.84 -12.33 -19.72
C ASP A 134 -4.47 -11.64 -19.87
N ARG A 135 -3.39 -12.40 -20.09
CA ARG A 135 -2.05 -11.85 -20.38
C ARG A 135 -2.01 -11.01 -21.66
N ALA A 136 -2.74 -11.41 -22.69
CA ALA A 136 -2.90 -10.59 -23.90
C ALA A 136 -3.67 -9.30 -23.61
N ALA A 137 -4.71 -9.34 -22.76
CA ALA A 137 -5.46 -8.17 -22.33
C ALA A 137 -4.60 -7.17 -21.52
N VAL A 138 -3.80 -7.68 -20.58
CA VAL A 138 -2.78 -6.90 -19.85
C VAL A 138 -1.87 -6.13 -20.83
N ARG A 139 -1.34 -6.79 -21.87
CA ARG A 139 -0.52 -6.12 -22.89
C ARG A 139 -1.30 -5.11 -23.73
N ARG A 140 -2.51 -5.46 -24.21
CA ARG A 140 -3.38 -4.56 -24.99
C ARG A 140 -3.71 -3.29 -24.22
N PHE A 141 -3.98 -3.41 -22.91
CA PHE A 141 -4.33 -2.28 -22.07
C PHE A 141 -3.12 -1.37 -21.78
N TRP A 142 -2.02 -1.94 -21.31
CA TRP A 142 -0.90 -1.16 -20.77
C TRP A 142 0.09 -0.66 -21.81
N THR A 143 0.41 -1.44 -22.85
CA THR A 143 1.41 -1.06 -23.88
C THR A 143 1.15 0.33 -24.49
N PRO A 144 -0.06 0.65 -25.01
CA PRO A 144 -0.34 1.99 -25.56
C PRO A 144 -0.40 3.08 -24.48
N ARG A 145 -0.53 2.72 -23.21
CA ARG A 145 -0.63 3.65 -22.07
C ARG A 145 0.71 3.91 -21.37
N ARG A 146 1.79 3.18 -21.70
CA ARG A 146 3.10 3.23 -21.00
C ARG A 146 3.65 4.65 -20.82
N GLN A 147 3.68 5.45 -21.88
CA GLN A 147 4.17 6.85 -21.82
C GLN A 147 3.28 7.75 -20.96
N ALA A 148 1.99 7.45 -20.85
CA ALA A 148 1.00 8.22 -20.11
C ALA A 148 0.99 7.94 -18.59
N LEU A 149 1.88 7.07 -18.10
CA LEU A 149 2.04 6.73 -16.69
C LEU A 149 2.87 7.72 -15.88
N GLY A 150 3.53 8.69 -16.52
CA GLY A 150 4.37 9.68 -15.83
C GLY A 150 5.63 9.10 -15.17
N LEU A 151 6.03 7.88 -15.52
CA LEU A 151 7.21 7.21 -14.97
C LEU A 151 8.46 7.48 -15.81
N ARG A 152 9.58 7.75 -15.12
CA ARG A 152 10.93 7.73 -15.69
C ARG A 152 11.46 6.29 -15.74
N PHE A 153 11.12 5.55 -16.78
CA PHE A 153 11.62 4.19 -16.99
C PHE A 153 13.14 4.13 -17.17
N VAL A 154 13.74 3.03 -16.71
CA VAL A 154 15.15 2.67 -16.91
C VAL A 154 15.24 1.48 -17.87
N ASP A 155 14.52 0.40 -17.58
CA ASP A 155 14.35 -0.77 -18.45
C ASP A 155 12.85 -1.05 -18.67
N VAL A 156 12.46 -1.43 -19.88
CA VAL A 156 11.07 -1.73 -20.27
C VAL A 156 10.92 -3.05 -21.04
N ALA A 157 11.88 -3.96 -20.91
CA ALA A 157 12.07 -5.12 -21.80
C ALA A 157 10.81 -5.99 -21.98
N ASP A 158 10.02 -6.17 -20.92
CA ASP A 158 8.75 -6.91 -20.96
C ASP A 158 7.62 -6.17 -20.23
N PHE A 159 7.58 -4.85 -20.37
CA PHE A 159 6.50 -4.04 -19.82
C PHE A 159 5.13 -4.55 -20.32
N PRO A 160 4.10 -4.73 -19.46
CA PRO A 160 4.03 -4.34 -18.05
C PRO A 160 4.41 -5.44 -17.03
N PHE A 161 4.86 -6.62 -17.47
CA PHE A 161 5.12 -7.76 -16.58
C PHE A 161 6.40 -7.60 -15.78
N HIS A 162 7.48 -7.12 -16.39
CA HIS A 162 8.67 -6.67 -15.66
C HIS A 162 9.35 -5.46 -16.32
N TYR A 163 9.80 -4.53 -15.49
CA TYR A 163 10.41 -3.25 -15.89
C TYR A 163 11.04 -2.55 -14.67
N SER A 164 11.90 -1.56 -14.92
CA SER A 164 12.48 -0.72 -13.87
C SER A 164 12.28 0.77 -14.15
N ALA A 165 12.31 1.60 -13.10
CA ALA A 165 12.13 3.05 -13.19
C ALA A 165 12.89 3.80 -12.09
N LEU A 166 13.35 5.02 -12.35
CA LEU A 166 14.01 5.89 -11.38
C LEU A 166 13.15 7.14 -11.16
N GLN A 167 12.28 7.09 -10.15
CA GLN A 167 11.25 8.11 -9.90
C GLN A 167 11.43 8.68 -8.50
N ASN A 168 11.56 10.00 -8.40
CA ASN A 168 11.69 10.76 -7.13
C ASN A 168 12.84 10.22 -6.24
N ASP A 169 14.03 10.01 -6.83
CA ASP A 169 15.22 9.38 -6.22
C ASP A 169 15.07 7.92 -5.74
N VAL A 170 13.91 7.29 -5.99
CA VAL A 170 13.64 5.89 -5.71
C VAL A 170 13.83 5.06 -6.97
N PHE A 171 14.69 4.04 -6.89
CA PHE A 171 14.76 2.99 -7.90
C PHE A 171 13.67 1.96 -7.64
N TRP A 172 12.84 1.75 -8.65
CA TRP A 172 11.74 0.81 -8.67
C TRP A 172 12.09 -0.36 -9.57
N LEU A 173 11.88 -1.57 -9.08
CA LEU A 173 11.85 -2.78 -9.89
C LEU A 173 10.48 -3.43 -9.76
N VAL A 174 9.86 -3.71 -10.90
CA VAL A 174 8.60 -4.46 -10.99
C VAL A 174 8.88 -5.76 -11.71
N TRP A 175 8.34 -6.86 -11.19
CA TRP A 175 8.48 -8.19 -11.78
C TRP A 175 7.18 -9.00 -11.80
N ASP A 176 7.18 -10.06 -12.59
CA ASP A 176 6.00 -10.89 -12.78
C ASP A 176 5.88 -11.93 -11.66
N ALA A 177 5.42 -11.46 -10.51
CA ALA A 177 5.00 -12.28 -9.38
C ALA A 177 3.48 -12.53 -9.40
N SER A 178 2.87 -12.69 -10.59
CA SER A 178 1.45 -13.08 -10.77
C SER A 178 1.19 -14.60 -10.61
N SER A 179 2.21 -15.35 -10.20
CA SER A 179 2.12 -16.77 -9.80
C SER A 179 3.17 -17.11 -8.75
N GLY A 180 3.14 -18.32 -8.19
CA GLY A 180 4.07 -18.77 -7.15
C GLY A 180 5.56 -18.82 -7.56
N ARG A 181 5.92 -18.49 -8.80
CA ARG A 181 7.31 -18.59 -9.28
C ARG A 181 7.69 -17.40 -10.16
N ILE A 182 8.84 -16.80 -9.87
CA ILE A 182 9.47 -15.81 -10.74
C ILE A 182 10.45 -16.57 -11.67
N PRO A 183 10.38 -16.38 -13.00
CA PRO A 183 11.28 -17.05 -13.94
C PRO A 183 12.76 -16.75 -13.63
N ALA A 184 13.64 -17.74 -13.83
CA ALA A 184 15.08 -17.58 -13.58
C ALA A 184 15.71 -16.46 -14.42
N SER A 185 15.19 -16.20 -15.62
CA SER A 185 15.54 -15.05 -16.46
C SER A 185 15.21 -13.72 -15.79
N GLN A 186 14.01 -13.57 -15.20
CA GLN A 186 13.64 -12.36 -14.44
C GLN A 186 14.47 -12.20 -13.16
N LEU A 187 14.83 -13.29 -12.47
CA LEU A 187 15.76 -13.21 -11.33
C LEU A 187 17.17 -12.79 -11.77
N SER A 188 17.64 -13.23 -12.94
CA SER A 188 18.92 -12.79 -13.51
C SER A 188 18.90 -11.31 -13.89
N TRP A 189 17.88 -10.90 -14.64
CA TRP A 189 17.61 -9.50 -14.99
C TRP A 189 17.51 -8.62 -13.74
N ALA A 190 16.76 -9.05 -12.71
CA ALA A 190 16.61 -8.27 -11.48
C ALA A 190 17.94 -8.03 -10.75
N ARG A 191 18.85 -9.03 -10.76
CA ARG A 191 20.22 -8.85 -10.24
C ARG A 191 21.01 -7.82 -11.05
N GLN A 192 20.89 -7.83 -12.37
CA GLN A 192 21.55 -6.84 -13.26
C GLN A 192 20.99 -5.43 -13.02
N GLN A 193 19.66 -5.29 -12.95
CA GLN A 193 18.98 -4.04 -12.67
C GLN A 193 19.37 -3.45 -11.31
N LEU A 194 19.40 -4.26 -10.24
CA LEU A 194 19.83 -3.82 -8.91
C LEU A 194 21.34 -3.49 -8.83
N ALA A 195 22.14 -3.98 -9.79
CA ALA A 195 23.56 -3.64 -9.94
C ALA A 195 23.81 -2.46 -10.90
N SER A 196 22.77 -1.90 -11.54
CA SER A 196 22.89 -0.76 -12.47
C SER A 196 23.39 0.52 -11.77
N PRO A 197 24.04 1.45 -12.48
CA PRO A 197 24.37 2.77 -11.94
C PRO A 197 23.14 3.50 -11.38
N GLU A 198 22.00 3.41 -12.05
CA GLU A 198 20.73 4.02 -11.64
C GLU A 198 20.27 3.47 -10.29
N ALA A 199 20.30 2.14 -10.10
CA ALA A 199 19.97 1.53 -8.82
C ALA A 199 21.02 1.84 -7.74
N GLN A 200 22.31 1.83 -8.08
CA GLN A 200 23.39 2.08 -7.12
C GLN A 200 23.40 3.52 -6.62
N GLN A 201 23.06 4.50 -7.46
CA GLN A 201 22.99 5.92 -7.12
C GLN A 201 21.64 6.34 -6.50
N ALA A 202 20.57 5.57 -6.69
CA ALA A 202 19.28 5.84 -6.07
C ALA A 202 19.36 5.82 -4.54
N ARG A 203 18.58 6.72 -3.92
CA ARG A 203 18.56 6.94 -2.47
C ARG A 203 17.73 5.90 -1.72
N LEU A 204 16.87 5.20 -2.44
CA LEU A 204 16.00 4.12 -1.96
C LEU A 204 15.78 3.12 -3.09
N ARG A 205 15.70 1.83 -2.76
CA ARG A 205 15.40 0.74 -3.71
C ARG A 205 14.16 -0.01 -3.23
N LEU A 206 13.10 -0.02 -4.03
CA LEU A 206 11.84 -0.70 -3.75
C LEU A 206 11.52 -1.71 -4.86
N VAL A 207 11.00 -2.87 -4.48
CA VAL A 207 10.57 -3.91 -5.42
C VAL A 207 9.09 -4.19 -5.24
N VAL A 208 8.36 -4.31 -6.35
CA VAL A 208 6.91 -4.55 -6.37
C VAL A 208 6.61 -5.82 -7.15
N GLY A 209 5.80 -6.69 -6.57
CA GLY A 209 5.27 -7.89 -7.20
C GLY A 209 4.07 -8.40 -6.42
N HIS A 210 3.13 -9.08 -7.07
CA HIS A 210 1.85 -9.37 -6.44
C HIS A 210 1.92 -10.43 -5.33
N LEU A 211 2.44 -11.63 -5.61
CA LEU A 211 2.54 -12.68 -4.58
C LEU A 211 3.65 -12.35 -3.54
N PRO A 212 3.38 -12.58 -2.25
CA PRO A 212 4.32 -12.31 -1.15
C PRO A 212 5.35 -13.42 -0.98
N LEU A 213 6.35 -13.17 -0.14
CA LEU A 213 7.34 -14.18 0.30
C LEU A 213 6.84 -15.10 1.42
N VAL A 214 5.72 -14.74 2.07
CA VAL A 214 5.17 -15.40 3.25
C VAL A 214 3.65 -15.25 3.27
N GLY A 215 2.94 -16.23 3.82
CA GLY A 215 1.51 -16.12 4.08
C GLY A 215 1.26 -15.34 5.36
N VAL A 216 0.25 -14.47 5.36
CA VAL A 216 -0.19 -13.72 6.56
C VAL A 216 -1.68 -13.75 6.82
N SER A 217 -2.47 -14.29 5.88
CA SER A 217 -3.94 -14.32 5.98
C SER A 217 -4.52 -15.72 6.08
N GLN A 218 -5.66 -15.82 6.76
CA GLN A 218 -6.42 -17.07 6.88
C GLN A 218 -6.89 -17.55 5.50
N GLY A 219 -6.57 -18.80 5.20
CA GLY A 219 -6.87 -19.45 3.92
C GLY A 219 -5.87 -19.18 2.79
N ARG A 220 -4.90 -18.26 2.95
CA ARG A 220 -3.81 -18.04 1.98
C ARG A 220 -2.39 -18.25 2.53
N ASP A 221 -2.23 -18.80 3.71
CA ASP A 221 -0.94 -19.37 4.19
C ASP A 221 -0.79 -20.83 3.72
N ARG A 222 -0.64 -21.00 2.40
CA ARG A 222 -0.54 -22.31 1.74
C ARG A 222 0.26 -22.21 0.44
N ALA A 223 0.72 -23.37 -0.06
CA ALA A 223 1.41 -23.44 -1.35
C ALA A 223 0.53 -22.87 -2.48
N GLY A 224 1.16 -22.15 -3.41
CA GLY A 224 0.49 -21.45 -4.52
C GLY A 224 0.01 -20.02 -4.20
N GLU A 225 -0.05 -19.61 -2.92
CA GLU A 225 -0.46 -18.25 -2.48
C GLU A 225 0.74 -17.39 -2.01
N THR A 226 1.94 -17.92 -2.18
CA THR A 226 3.24 -17.31 -1.83
C THR A 226 4.28 -17.72 -2.88
N LEU A 227 5.38 -16.98 -3.00
CA LEU A 227 6.50 -17.36 -3.86
C LEU A 227 7.24 -18.60 -3.35
N ASP A 228 7.26 -19.67 -4.14
CA ASP A 228 8.00 -20.93 -3.92
C ASP A 228 9.49 -20.69 -3.62
N GLN A 229 10.04 -19.63 -4.20
CA GLN A 229 11.46 -19.27 -4.18
C GLN A 229 11.79 -18.24 -3.08
N ALA A 230 10.92 -18.08 -2.07
CA ALA A 230 11.00 -17.00 -1.07
C ALA A 230 12.40 -16.72 -0.50
N ALA A 231 13.17 -17.77 -0.15
CA ALA A 231 14.53 -17.61 0.40
C ALA A 231 15.55 -17.09 -0.64
N ALA A 232 15.49 -17.59 -1.88
CA ALA A 232 16.36 -17.13 -2.97
C ALA A 232 16.01 -15.69 -3.39
N VAL A 233 14.72 -15.36 -3.41
CA VAL A 233 14.21 -14.01 -3.65
C VAL A 233 14.66 -13.06 -2.55
N GLN A 234 14.45 -13.39 -1.26
CA GLN A 234 14.91 -12.56 -0.15
C GLN A 234 16.42 -12.30 -0.24
N SER A 235 17.23 -13.34 -0.47
CA SER A 235 18.69 -13.20 -0.60
C SER A 235 19.10 -12.28 -1.75
N LEU A 236 18.44 -12.36 -2.91
CA LEU A 236 18.66 -11.45 -4.05
C LEU A 236 18.35 -10.00 -3.69
N LEU A 237 17.18 -9.75 -3.08
CA LEU A 237 16.74 -8.41 -2.67
C LEU A 237 17.65 -7.83 -1.57
N GLU A 238 18.08 -8.65 -0.63
CA GLU A 238 19.01 -8.26 0.43
C GLU A 238 20.40 -7.91 -0.15
N GLN A 239 20.93 -8.71 -1.07
CA GLN A 239 22.20 -8.42 -1.79
C GLN A 239 22.12 -7.14 -2.62
N GLY A 240 21.01 -6.94 -3.35
CA GLY A 240 20.74 -5.73 -4.13
C GLY A 240 20.37 -4.50 -3.29
N ARG A 241 20.59 -4.54 -1.97
CA ARG A 241 20.29 -3.46 -1.01
C ARG A 241 18.88 -2.87 -1.13
N VAL A 242 17.90 -3.71 -1.42
CA VAL A 242 16.48 -3.34 -1.42
C VAL A 242 16.03 -3.03 0.01
N GLN A 243 15.23 -1.98 0.19
CA GLN A 243 14.61 -1.65 1.46
C GLN A 243 13.41 -2.57 1.73
N ALA A 244 12.47 -2.60 0.77
CA ALA A 244 11.20 -3.27 0.93
C ALA A 244 10.76 -4.03 -0.32
N TYR A 245 10.10 -5.16 -0.09
CA TYR A 245 9.24 -5.83 -1.07
C TYR A 245 7.78 -5.48 -0.77
N ILE A 246 7.11 -4.86 -1.75
CA ILE A 246 5.70 -4.45 -1.69
C ILE A 246 4.88 -5.50 -2.45
N SER A 247 3.88 -6.06 -1.78
CA SER A 247 3.05 -7.15 -2.31
C SER A 247 1.59 -7.05 -1.86
N GLY A 248 0.70 -7.68 -2.63
CA GLY A 248 -0.73 -7.76 -2.38
C GLY A 248 -1.14 -9.18 -2.00
N HIS A 249 -2.17 -9.69 -2.67
CA HIS A 249 -2.59 -11.10 -2.74
C HIS A 249 -3.18 -11.67 -1.45
N GLN A 250 -2.61 -11.36 -0.30
CA GLN A 250 -3.07 -11.86 1.00
C GLN A 250 -4.37 -11.17 1.46
N HIS A 251 -4.78 -10.07 0.82
CA HIS A 251 -5.98 -9.28 1.17
C HIS A 251 -6.00 -8.81 2.66
N ALA A 252 -4.86 -8.82 3.34
CA ALA A 252 -4.73 -8.48 4.76
C ALA A 252 -3.41 -7.73 4.98
N TRP A 253 -3.50 -6.52 5.53
CA TRP A 253 -2.31 -5.71 5.80
C TRP A 253 -1.52 -6.26 6.99
N PHE A 254 -0.24 -6.56 6.77
CA PHE A 254 0.70 -6.88 7.84
C PHE A 254 2.12 -6.36 7.51
N PRO A 255 2.57 -5.28 8.16
CA PRO A 255 3.91 -4.76 7.98
C PRO A 255 4.91 -5.64 8.74
N ALA A 256 5.79 -6.30 8.02
CA ALA A 256 6.76 -7.22 8.61
C ALA A 256 8.20 -6.88 8.23
N ARG A 257 9.14 -7.57 8.88
CA ARG A 257 10.55 -7.57 8.49
C ARG A 257 11.08 -8.99 8.51
N ARG A 258 11.85 -9.36 7.49
CA ARG A 258 12.57 -10.64 7.43
C ARG A 258 14.03 -10.35 7.05
N GLY A 259 14.95 -10.65 7.97
CA GLY A 259 16.36 -10.28 7.82
C GLY A 259 16.54 -8.76 7.70
N GLN A 260 17.09 -8.31 6.56
CA GLN A 260 17.30 -6.89 6.24
C GLN A 260 16.17 -6.29 5.40
N LEU A 261 15.22 -7.11 4.92
CA LEU A 261 14.15 -6.71 4.01
C LEU A 261 12.84 -6.42 4.76
N ASP A 262 12.26 -5.26 4.52
CA ASP A 262 10.88 -4.96 4.94
C ASP A 262 9.89 -5.67 3.99
N LEU A 263 8.84 -6.25 4.55
CA LEU A 263 7.75 -6.84 3.79
C LEU A 263 6.51 -5.97 3.99
N ILE A 264 6.20 -5.15 2.99
CA ILE A 264 5.02 -4.29 2.96
C ILE A 264 3.92 -5.08 2.26
N GLN A 265 3.13 -5.79 3.08
CA GLN A 265 2.01 -6.60 2.60
C GLN A 265 0.74 -5.76 2.71
N LEU A 266 0.19 -5.40 1.56
CA LEU A 266 -0.96 -4.53 1.45
C LEU A 266 -2.25 -5.30 1.72
N GLY A 267 -3.21 -4.65 2.38
CA GLY A 267 -4.58 -5.14 2.44
C GLY A 267 -5.32 -4.83 1.14
N ALA A 268 -6.44 -5.52 0.91
CA ALA A 268 -7.27 -5.25 -0.27
C ALA A 268 -7.99 -3.90 -0.14
N MET A 269 -7.96 -3.07 -1.18
CA MET A 269 -8.87 -1.92 -1.29
C MET A 269 -10.24 -2.36 -1.86
N GLY A 270 -10.27 -3.45 -2.63
CA GLY A 270 -11.45 -4.00 -3.28
C GLY A 270 -12.19 -5.05 -2.44
N SER A 271 -12.58 -6.14 -3.11
CA SER A 271 -13.43 -7.17 -2.54
C SER A 271 -12.66 -8.20 -1.70
N GLY A 272 -13.35 -8.75 -0.69
CA GLY A 272 -12.84 -9.84 0.12
C GLY A 272 -11.56 -9.59 0.93
N PRO A 273 -11.39 -8.48 1.68
CA PRO A 273 -10.41 -8.42 2.76
C PRO A 273 -10.42 -9.67 3.64
N ARG A 274 -9.26 -10.07 4.19
CA ARG A 274 -9.10 -11.29 5.00
C ARG A 274 -8.65 -10.98 6.43
N ARG A 275 -8.85 -11.97 7.32
CA ARG A 275 -8.26 -11.97 8.65
C ARG A 275 -6.79 -12.36 8.56
N LEU A 276 -5.97 -11.79 9.44
CA LEU A 276 -4.61 -12.26 9.69
C LEU A 276 -4.63 -13.66 10.31
N LEU A 277 -3.51 -14.40 10.20
CA LEU A 277 -3.35 -15.72 10.82
C LEU A 277 -3.61 -15.69 12.34
N GLN A 278 -3.19 -14.61 13.02
CA GLN A 278 -3.44 -14.35 14.43
C GLN A 278 -3.88 -12.90 14.64
N GLY A 279 -4.54 -12.64 15.77
CA GLY A 279 -5.01 -11.32 16.18
C GLY A 279 -6.42 -10.97 15.69
N ASP A 280 -7.01 -9.95 16.33
CA ASP A 280 -8.46 -9.70 16.29
C ASP A 280 -8.90 -8.56 15.37
N ILE A 281 -7.98 -8.03 14.54
CA ILE A 281 -8.36 -7.00 13.55
C ILE A 281 -9.39 -7.61 12.58
N PRO A 282 -10.60 -7.01 12.46
CA PRO A 282 -11.59 -7.48 11.50
C PRO A 282 -11.12 -7.19 10.07
N PRO A 283 -11.52 -8.02 9.08
CA PRO A 283 -11.27 -7.72 7.67
C PRO A 283 -11.90 -6.39 7.29
N GLN A 284 -11.12 -5.52 6.63
CA GLN A 284 -11.54 -4.17 6.24
C GLN A 284 -10.77 -3.73 5.01
N GLN A 285 -11.38 -2.90 4.15
CA GLN A 285 -10.69 -2.30 3.03
C GLN A 285 -9.64 -1.29 3.50
N THR A 286 -8.46 -1.33 2.89
CA THR A 286 -7.34 -0.46 3.26
C THR A 286 -6.58 0.10 2.07
N TYR A 287 -5.88 1.21 2.30
CA TYR A 287 -4.75 1.67 1.49
C TYR A 287 -3.60 2.11 2.41
N THR A 288 -2.40 2.24 1.87
CA THR A 288 -1.19 2.54 2.65
C THR A 288 -0.46 3.75 2.06
N THR A 289 0.11 4.60 2.90
CA THR A 289 1.14 5.55 2.49
C THR A 289 2.51 5.12 2.99
N LEU A 290 3.52 5.42 2.18
CA LEU A 290 4.94 5.33 2.56
C LEU A 290 5.50 6.75 2.50
N ASP A 291 5.80 7.29 3.67
CA ASP A 291 6.34 8.63 3.85
C ASP A 291 7.85 8.53 4.05
N ILE A 292 8.63 9.27 3.27
CA ILE A 292 10.09 9.22 3.26
C ILE A 292 10.62 10.59 3.68
N ASN A 293 11.45 10.60 4.72
CA ASN A 293 12.15 11.76 5.24
C ASN A 293 13.63 11.59 4.91
N TRP A 294 14.05 12.29 3.85
CA TRP A 294 15.38 12.23 3.28
C TRP A 294 16.45 12.81 4.19
N GLN A 295 16.10 13.83 4.98
CA GLN A 295 17.01 14.47 5.93
C GLN A 295 17.21 13.60 7.18
N ASP A 296 16.10 13.08 7.72
CA ASP A 296 16.08 12.27 8.94
C ASP A 296 16.48 10.80 8.70
N ASN A 297 16.73 10.44 7.43
CA ASN A 297 16.99 9.08 6.95
C ASN A 297 15.90 8.08 7.41
N SER A 298 14.65 8.52 7.48
CA SER A 298 13.54 7.72 8.00
C SER A 298 12.45 7.47 6.96
N LEU A 299 11.72 6.39 7.18
CA LEU A 299 10.61 5.94 6.36
C LEU A 299 9.49 5.49 7.30
N VAL A 300 8.28 6.03 7.08
CA VAL A 300 7.10 5.82 7.92
C VAL A 300 5.99 5.19 7.09
N GLU A 301 5.50 4.03 7.51
CA GLU A 301 4.41 3.34 6.83
C GLU A 301 3.09 3.52 7.60
N THR A 302 2.06 4.06 6.94
CA THR A 302 0.75 4.29 7.54
C THR A 302 -0.36 3.69 6.69
N THR A 303 -1.07 2.71 7.24
CA THR A 303 -2.24 2.11 6.59
C THR A 303 -3.52 2.71 7.15
N PHE A 304 -4.48 2.99 6.26
CA PHE A 304 -5.74 3.64 6.57
C PHE A 304 -6.90 2.67 6.31
N ALA A 305 -7.89 2.66 7.19
CA ALA A 305 -9.15 1.96 6.93
C ALA A 305 -10.05 2.84 6.05
N VAL A 306 -10.45 2.34 4.88
CA VAL A 306 -11.26 3.11 3.91
C VAL A 306 -12.57 3.59 4.54
N ALA A 307 -13.22 2.73 5.33
CA ALA A 307 -14.52 3.02 5.95
C ALA A 307 -14.51 4.29 6.82
N SER A 308 -13.41 4.58 7.53
CA SER A 308 -13.28 5.76 8.40
C SER A 308 -12.37 6.85 7.81
N GLY A 309 -11.53 6.51 6.84
CA GLY A 309 -10.42 7.36 6.37
C GLY A 309 -9.33 7.58 7.41
N GLN A 310 -9.32 6.83 8.51
CA GLN A 310 -8.37 7.00 9.63
C GLN A 310 -7.25 5.95 9.59
N PRO A 311 -6.04 6.29 10.11
CA PRO A 311 -4.97 5.33 10.31
C PRO A 311 -5.39 4.12 11.17
N VAL A 312 -4.99 2.93 10.77
CA VAL A 312 -5.07 1.71 11.57
C VAL A 312 -3.84 1.66 12.47
N ALA A 313 -4.04 1.85 13.78
CA ALA A 313 -2.96 1.84 14.75
C ALA A 313 -2.20 0.50 14.74
N TRP A 314 -0.88 0.56 14.54
CA TRP A 314 0.00 -0.61 14.48
C TRP A 314 -0.08 -1.49 15.74
N SER A 315 -0.32 -0.88 16.91
CA SER A 315 -0.49 -1.57 18.19
C SER A 315 -1.67 -2.57 18.21
N ARG A 316 -2.63 -2.46 17.30
CA ARG A 316 -3.73 -3.44 17.15
C ARG A 316 -3.31 -4.73 16.43
N LEU A 317 -2.19 -4.71 15.71
CA LEU A 317 -1.63 -5.91 15.07
C LEU A 317 -0.95 -6.78 16.15
N PRO A 318 -0.89 -8.10 15.97
CA PRO A 318 -0.03 -8.94 16.81
C PRO A 318 1.45 -8.57 16.59
N ALA A 319 2.29 -8.80 17.60
CA ALA A 319 3.73 -8.54 17.50
C ALA A 319 4.44 -9.49 16.53
N SER A 320 3.89 -10.69 16.33
CA SER A 320 4.32 -11.66 15.32
C SER A 320 3.14 -12.49 14.83
N LEU A 321 3.29 -13.06 13.63
CA LEU A 321 2.43 -14.11 13.10
C LEU A 321 3.21 -15.43 13.09
N MET A 322 2.49 -16.54 13.21
CA MET A 322 3.04 -17.88 13.04
C MET A 322 2.32 -18.55 11.87
N GLY A 323 3.05 -18.80 10.78
CA GLY A 323 2.54 -19.45 9.58
C GLY A 323 3.43 -20.59 9.11
N ARG A 324 3.10 -21.18 7.97
CA ARG A 324 3.82 -22.30 7.34
C ARG A 324 5.30 -21.99 7.08
N ALA A 325 5.63 -20.72 6.83
CA ALA A 325 7.00 -20.25 6.61
C ALA A 325 7.80 -19.96 7.91
N GLY A 326 7.22 -20.27 9.07
CA GLY A 326 7.75 -19.97 10.40
C GLY A 326 7.18 -18.69 11.01
N GLY A 327 7.84 -18.20 12.07
CA GLY A 327 7.49 -16.95 12.73
C GLY A 327 7.86 -15.73 11.89
N LEU A 328 6.93 -14.77 11.79
CA LEU A 328 7.11 -13.50 11.08
C LEU A 328 6.85 -12.34 12.04
N ASN A 329 7.87 -11.53 12.33
CA ASN A 329 7.73 -10.41 13.25
C ASN A 329 7.14 -9.19 12.54
N ARG A 330 6.23 -8.48 13.23
CA ARG A 330 5.78 -7.15 12.84
C ARG A 330 6.98 -6.20 12.84
N ASN A 331 7.04 -5.32 11.85
CA ASN A 331 8.08 -4.29 11.76
C ASN A 331 7.85 -3.19 12.82
N VAL A 332 8.68 -2.15 12.79
CA VAL A 332 8.39 -0.84 13.42
C VAL A 332 7.83 0.14 12.39
N GLN A 333 7.01 1.08 12.85
CA GLN A 333 6.25 1.99 11.99
C GLN A 333 7.14 3.00 11.27
N GLU A 334 8.01 3.66 12.03
CA GLU A 334 9.12 4.47 11.53
C GLU A 334 10.41 3.65 11.58
N ARG A 335 11.16 3.63 10.49
CA ARG A 335 12.38 2.83 10.31
C ARG A 335 13.40 3.53 9.43
N SER A 336 14.68 3.26 9.67
CA SER A 336 15.76 3.89 8.92
C SER A 336 15.83 3.40 7.48
N ILE A 337 16.12 4.32 6.55
CA ILE A 337 16.42 4.01 5.15
C ILE A 337 17.79 3.31 5.07
N ARG A 338 17.79 2.17 4.38
CA ARG A 338 18.96 1.33 4.06
C ARG A 338 19.75 1.95 2.91
N ARG A 339 21.05 2.13 3.11
CA ARG A 339 22.02 2.66 2.14
C ARG A 339 22.89 1.54 1.58
#